data_AF-A0A1E4QYN0-F1
#
_entry.id   AF-A0A1E4QYN0-F1
#
_cell.length_a   1.000
_cell.length_b   1.000
_cell.length_c   1.000
_cell.angle_alpha   90.00
_cell.angle_beta   90.00
_cell.angle_gamma   90.00
#
_symmetry.space_group_name_H-M   'P 1'
#
loop_
_entity.id
_entity.type
_entity.pdbx_description
1 polymer ?
#
loop_
_entity_poly.entity_id
_entity_poly.type
_entity_poly.pdbx_seq_one_letter_code
_entity_poly.pdbx_strand_id
1 'polypeptide(L)'
;MPNYVLPNPKDFNKVWYVSPDGDDSTGDGSKMAPYNSHIKAIQMAASGDGIFIQAGVYEAPHLVLDTYYRSVCFYDYNKKLAIWGENENTVINFDGTKGIRRDANLFEIPNAGTVISNMKINFIPGKSVSYSNAIFRWCNGNFRNLFIENKGTIKWSTCYYNDQLVAGPKATNCIFKCNGRYTSNYSGKGVWLNCVFDYSHGGGTFTNSLQRTITENDSVLKSLPVDLIDTGSPTILDPDNTRSNIGVCGGPYGWGFIALMYKSFIYLNGEYLKLTNCKWESVSDEPPNEILFKSDGMDGHHLLNRLSTVNDVVMIDRVSSVSDKLFNTKINLKKYYHLTDLGLM
;
A
#
# COMPACT_ATOMS: atom_id res chain seq x y z
N MET A 1 4.96 14.15 -9.13
CA MET A 1 4.65 12.73 -8.88
C MET A 1 3.32 12.68 -8.15
N PRO A 2 2.41 11.75 -8.48
CA PRO A 2 1.19 11.60 -7.68
C PRO A 2 1.61 11.32 -6.23
N ASN A 3 1.16 12.15 -5.29
CA ASN A 3 1.41 11.90 -3.88
C ASN A 3 0.54 10.70 -3.51
N TYR A 4 1.10 9.53 -3.22
CA TYR A 4 0.34 8.41 -2.65
C TYR A 4 0.10 8.64 -1.16
N VAL A 5 -0.91 7.98 -0.58
CA VAL A 5 -1.02 7.93 0.88
C VAL A 5 0.09 7.00 1.39
N LEU A 6 1.12 7.57 1.99
CA LEU A 6 2.32 6.89 2.48
C LEU A 6 2.53 7.18 3.98
N PRO A 7 3.36 6.38 4.69
CA PRO A 7 3.79 6.70 6.04
C PRO A 7 4.36 8.13 6.14
N ASN A 8 4.02 8.85 7.22
CA ASN A 8 4.49 10.22 7.42
C ASN A 8 5.94 10.20 7.93
N PRO A 9 6.90 10.86 7.25
CA PRO A 9 8.30 10.91 7.70
C PRO A 9 8.50 11.39 9.15
N LYS A 10 7.56 12.20 9.68
CA LYS A 10 7.61 12.71 11.07
C LYS A 10 7.36 11.64 12.13
N ASP A 11 6.85 10.48 11.75
CA ASP A 11 6.56 9.37 12.66
C ASP A 11 7.82 8.55 13.01
N PHE A 12 8.96 8.89 12.41
CA PHE A 12 10.23 8.17 12.53
C PHE A 12 11.34 9.04 13.11
N ASN A 13 12.30 8.41 13.80
CA ASN A 13 13.48 9.10 14.34
C ASN A 13 14.30 9.76 13.22
N LYS A 14 14.48 9.02 12.11
CA LYS A 14 15.11 9.47 10.87
C LYS A 14 14.49 8.71 9.70
N VAL A 15 14.42 9.35 8.54
CA VAL A 15 14.11 8.67 7.27
C VAL A 15 15.36 8.61 6.41
N TRP A 16 15.72 7.40 5.99
CA TRP A 16 16.78 7.12 5.03
C TRP A 16 16.18 6.99 3.63
N TYR A 17 16.78 7.67 2.66
CA TYR A 17 16.29 7.70 1.29
C TYR A 17 17.13 6.78 0.39
N VAL A 18 16.44 5.99 -0.43
CA VAL A 18 17.02 5.10 -1.42
C VAL A 18 16.48 5.49 -2.79
N SER A 19 17.36 5.56 -3.80
CA SER A 19 17.04 6.02 -5.15
C SER A 19 17.77 5.19 -6.20
N PRO A 20 17.22 4.97 -7.41
CA PRO A 20 17.93 4.26 -8.48
C PRO A 20 19.21 4.98 -8.92
N ASP A 21 19.22 6.31 -8.78
CA ASP A 21 20.35 7.19 -9.10
C ASP A 21 21.23 7.52 -7.87
N GLY A 22 20.96 6.88 -6.72
CA GLY A 22 21.73 7.07 -5.49
C GLY A 22 23.12 6.42 -5.57
N ASP A 23 23.93 6.59 -4.51
CA ASP A 23 25.28 6.02 -4.41
C ASP A 23 25.54 5.48 -3.00
N ASP A 24 25.88 4.20 -2.88
CA ASP A 24 26.17 3.55 -1.59
C ASP A 24 27.57 3.91 -1.04
N SER A 25 28.43 4.48 -1.88
CA SER A 25 29.81 4.87 -1.59
C SER A 25 29.89 6.32 -1.11
N THR A 26 29.17 7.22 -1.78
CA THR A 26 29.23 8.67 -1.52
C THR A 26 27.95 9.26 -0.95
N GLY A 27 26.80 8.59 -1.11
CA GLY A 27 25.54 9.02 -0.52
C GLY A 27 25.57 8.99 1.00
N ASP A 28 24.80 9.88 1.63
CA ASP A 28 24.64 9.95 3.09
C ASP A 28 23.26 9.45 3.56
N GLY A 29 22.43 9.01 2.61
CA GLY A 29 21.07 8.52 2.83
C GLY A 29 20.06 9.62 3.13
N SER A 30 20.43 10.89 2.96
CA SER A 30 19.49 12.01 2.95
C SER A 30 18.71 12.05 1.63
N LYS A 31 17.64 12.86 1.58
CA LYS A 31 16.87 13.07 0.35
C LYS A 31 17.70 13.66 -0.80
N MET A 32 18.75 14.42 -0.49
CA MET A 32 19.60 15.08 -1.51
C MET A 32 20.76 14.20 -1.97
N ALA A 33 21.20 13.26 -1.13
CA ALA A 33 22.25 12.29 -1.44
C ALA A 33 21.82 10.88 -0.98
N PRO A 34 20.80 10.29 -1.65
CA PRO A 34 20.25 9.00 -1.27
C PRO A 34 21.24 7.86 -1.49
N TYR A 35 21.03 6.76 -0.78
CA TYR A 35 21.71 5.49 -1.06
C TYR A 35 21.18 4.88 -2.35
N ASN A 36 21.98 4.05 -3.02
CA ASN A 36 21.55 3.29 -4.18
C ASN A 36 20.73 2.05 -3.79
N SER A 37 21.12 1.39 -2.69
CA SER A 37 20.50 0.15 -2.25
C SER A 37 19.78 0.26 -0.91
N HIS A 38 18.68 -0.47 -0.78
CA HIS A 38 17.97 -0.62 0.49
C HIS A 38 18.81 -1.36 1.53
N ILE A 39 19.74 -2.24 1.12
CA ILE A 39 20.65 -2.94 2.04
C ILE A 39 21.56 -1.93 2.76
N LYS A 40 22.12 -0.96 2.04
CA LYS A 40 22.94 0.09 2.66
C LYS A 40 22.12 0.90 3.66
N ALA A 41 20.91 1.32 3.28
CA ALA A 41 20.01 2.04 4.19
C ALA A 41 19.69 1.24 5.46
N ILE A 42 19.36 -0.06 5.32
CA ILE A 42 19.08 -0.96 6.45
C ILE A 42 20.28 -1.10 7.39
N GLN A 43 21.50 -1.20 6.84
CA GLN A 43 22.72 -1.29 7.64
C GLN A 43 22.95 -0.02 8.48
N MET A 44 22.70 1.15 7.88
CA MET A 44 22.89 2.45 8.52
C MET A 44 21.78 2.83 9.50
N ALA A 45 20.56 2.36 9.27
CA ALA A 45 19.41 2.67 10.11
C ALA A 45 19.51 2.12 11.53
N ALA A 46 18.90 2.83 12.49
CA ALA A 46 18.68 2.39 13.86
C ALA A 46 17.23 1.92 14.06
N SER A 47 16.94 1.29 15.21
CA SER A 47 15.55 0.96 15.56
C SER A 47 14.71 2.25 15.72
N GLY A 48 13.51 2.25 15.15
CA GLY A 48 12.62 3.41 15.08
C GLY A 48 12.79 4.27 13.83
N ASP A 49 13.76 3.96 12.97
CA ASP A 49 13.96 4.66 11.70
C ASP A 49 13.02 4.16 10.61
N GLY A 50 12.77 5.06 9.64
CA GLY A 50 12.10 4.79 8.39
C GLY A 50 13.10 4.68 7.23
N ILE A 51 12.78 3.88 6.24
CA ILE A 51 13.52 3.73 4.98
C ILE A 51 12.51 3.92 3.85
N PHE A 52 12.69 4.98 3.09
CA PHE A 52 11.87 5.29 1.93
C PHE A 52 12.62 4.93 0.65
N ILE A 53 12.09 3.97 -0.08
CA ILE A 53 12.60 3.55 -1.38
C ILE A 53 11.80 4.28 -2.46
N GLN A 54 12.44 5.22 -3.16
CA GLN A 54 11.77 6.03 -4.16
C GLN A 54 11.27 5.18 -5.34
N ALA A 55 10.34 5.74 -6.11
CA ALA A 55 9.94 5.19 -7.40
C ALA A 55 11.16 4.85 -8.27
N GLY A 56 11.13 3.68 -8.91
CA GLY A 56 12.23 3.16 -9.71
C GLY A 56 12.29 1.64 -9.72
N VAL A 57 13.18 1.11 -10.55
CA VAL A 57 13.48 -0.31 -10.66
C VAL A 57 14.86 -0.56 -10.06
N TYR A 58 14.93 -1.46 -9.08
CA TYR A 58 16.14 -1.78 -8.34
C TYR A 58 16.54 -3.23 -8.55
N GLU A 59 17.78 -3.45 -8.97
CA GLU A 59 18.40 -4.77 -8.89
C GLU A 59 18.91 -4.98 -7.47
N ALA A 60 18.17 -5.75 -6.68
CA ALA A 60 18.46 -5.95 -5.26
C ALA A 60 19.78 -6.72 -5.07
N PRO A 61 20.69 -6.22 -4.23
CA PRO A 61 21.88 -6.98 -3.86
C PRO A 61 21.51 -8.20 -3.01
N HIS A 62 22.42 -9.16 -2.96
CA HIS A 62 22.35 -10.29 -2.02
C HIS A 62 23.02 -9.90 -0.71
N LEU A 63 22.27 -9.87 0.38
CA LEU A 63 22.87 -9.75 1.71
C LEU A 63 23.31 -11.14 2.19
N VAL A 64 24.61 -11.34 2.31
CA VAL A 64 25.22 -12.58 2.80
C VAL A 64 25.29 -12.53 4.33
N LEU A 65 24.60 -13.45 5.00
CA LEU A 65 24.48 -13.48 6.47
C LEU A 65 25.41 -14.49 7.15
N ASP A 66 25.95 -15.45 6.40
CA ASP A 66 26.96 -16.39 6.88
C ASP A 66 27.83 -16.91 5.73
N THR A 67 28.75 -17.83 6.05
CA THR A 67 29.71 -18.37 5.10
C THR A 67 29.12 -19.38 4.13
N TYR A 68 28.05 -20.10 4.48
CA TYR A 68 27.66 -21.34 3.79
C TYR A 68 26.23 -21.34 3.27
N TYR A 69 25.29 -20.84 4.06
CA TYR A 69 23.87 -21.12 3.90
C TYR A 69 23.09 -19.90 3.47
N ARG A 70 23.28 -18.74 4.11
CA ARG A 70 22.27 -17.68 4.06
C ARG A 70 22.66 -16.50 3.19
N SER A 71 21.86 -16.27 2.15
CA SER A 71 21.72 -14.95 1.53
C SER A 71 20.24 -14.55 1.44
N VAL A 72 19.95 -13.27 1.63
CA VAL A 72 18.58 -12.74 1.61
C VAL A 72 18.51 -11.37 0.92
N CYS A 73 17.32 -10.98 0.47
CA CYS A 73 17.07 -9.64 -0.08
C CYS A 73 16.86 -8.60 1.03
N PHE A 74 16.16 -8.96 2.11
CA PHE A 74 15.91 -8.09 3.26
C PHE A 74 16.25 -8.78 4.57
N TYR A 75 17.01 -8.08 5.43
CA TYR A 75 17.33 -8.49 6.79
C TYR A 75 17.37 -7.28 7.72
N ASP A 76 16.50 -7.22 8.73
CA ASP A 76 16.40 -6.03 9.58
C ASP A 76 17.45 -5.96 10.71
N TYR A 77 18.33 -6.96 10.84
CA TYR A 77 19.28 -7.09 11.96
C TYR A 77 18.60 -7.02 13.34
N ASN A 78 17.35 -7.49 13.44
CA ASN A 78 16.49 -7.38 14.60
C ASN A 78 16.19 -5.93 15.05
N LYS A 79 16.40 -4.95 14.17
CA LYS A 79 16.01 -3.55 14.40
C LYS A 79 14.52 -3.41 14.08
N LYS A 80 13.80 -2.57 14.83
CA LYS A 80 12.41 -2.21 14.49
C LYS A 80 12.44 -1.15 13.38
N LEU A 81 12.17 -1.53 12.12
CA LEU A 81 12.24 -0.62 10.98
C LEU A 81 10.88 -0.45 10.28
N ALA A 82 10.65 0.70 9.66
CA ALA A 82 9.60 0.86 8.65
C ALA A 82 10.25 1.04 7.27
N ILE A 83 9.93 0.17 6.31
CA ILE A 83 10.52 0.19 4.96
C ILE A 83 9.38 0.26 3.96
N TRP A 84 9.31 1.31 3.13
CA TRP A 84 8.20 1.46 2.18
C TRP A 84 8.64 2.04 0.84
N GLY A 85 7.87 1.71 -0.19
CA GLY A 85 8.01 2.27 -1.53
C GLY A 85 6.85 3.18 -1.94
N GLU A 86 6.85 3.55 -3.22
CA GLU A 86 5.79 4.31 -3.89
C GLU A 86 4.85 3.39 -4.68
N ASN A 87 4.33 2.36 -3.99
CA ASN A 87 3.38 1.38 -4.53
C ASN A 87 3.94 0.66 -5.78
N GLU A 88 3.15 0.62 -6.86
CA GLU A 88 3.50 -0.02 -8.12
C GLU A 88 4.76 0.59 -8.78
N ASN A 89 5.13 1.83 -8.42
CA ASN A 89 6.27 2.52 -9.02
C ASN A 89 7.60 2.12 -8.40
N THR A 90 7.61 1.45 -7.24
CA THR A 90 8.82 0.93 -6.63
C THR A 90 8.89 -0.57 -6.90
N VAL A 91 9.83 -0.97 -7.74
CA VAL A 91 10.01 -2.35 -8.19
C VAL A 91 11.36 -2.89 -7.73
N ILE A 92 11.33 -3.91 -6.89
CA ILE A 92 12.52 -4.64 -6.43
C ILE A 92 12.65 -5.93 -7.25
N ASN A 93 13.71 -6.03 -8.05
CA ASN A 93 14.09 -7.26 -8.73
C ASN A 93 15.12 -8.00 -7.89
N PHE A 94 14.74 -9.15 -7.33
CA PHE A 94 15.67 -10.01 -6.59
C PHE A 94 15.94 -11.29 -7.35
N ASP A 95 17.16 -11.43 -7.86
CA ASP A 95 17.57 -12.60 -8.63
C ASP A 95 18.31 -13.63 -7.76
N GLY A 96 17.57 -14.62 -7.27
CA GLY A 96 18.05 -15.72 -6.46
C GLY A 96 19.10 -16.60 -7.15
N THR A 97 19.20 -16.57 -8.48
CA THR A 97 20.20 -17.34 -9.24
C THR A 97 21.62 -16.80 -9.04
N LYS A 98 21.73 -15.49 -8.77
CA LYS A 98 23.01 -14.78 -8.60
C LYS A 98 23.60 -14.91 -7.18
N GLY A 99 22.83 -15.43 -6.23
CA GLY A 99 23.29 -15.57 -4.85
C GLY A 99 24.39 -16.63 -4.73
N ILE A 100 25.47 -16.33 -4.01
CA ILE A 100 26.61 -17.27 -3.81
C ILE A 100 26.41 -18.28 -2.68
N ARG A 101 25.28 -18.22 -1.98
CA ARG A 101 24.95 -19.11 -0.86
C ARG A 101 23.96 -20.18 -1.27
N ARG A 102 23.84 -21.21 -0.43
CA ARG A 102 22.85 -22.28 -0.61
C ARG A 102 21.43 -21.72 -0.71
N ASP A 103 21.09 -20.77 0.16
CA ASP A 103 19.79 -20.13 0.25
C ASP A 103 19.84 -18.71 -0.32
N ALA A 104 18.79 -18.32 -1.05
CA ALA A 104 18.54 -16.96 -1.52
C ALA A 104 17.06 -16.63 -1.28
N ASN A 105 16.72 -16.27 -0.05
CA ASN A 105 15.35 -16.00 0.37
C ASN A 105 14.99 -14.53 0.22
N LEU A 106 13.70 -14.22 0.11
CA LEU A 106 13.31 -12.83 -0.03
C LEU A 106 13.42 -12.07 1.30
N PHE A 107 12.83 -12.60 2.38
CA PHE A 107 12.78 -11.93 3.67
C PHE A 107 13.34 -12.81 4.80
N GLU A 108 14.20 -12.22 5.63
CA GLU A 108 14.53 -12.70 6.98
C GLU A 108 14.37 -11.55 7.97
N ILE A 109 13.19 -11.42 8.57
CA ILE A 109 12.82 -10.26 9.41
C ILE A 109 12.53 -10.75 10.83
N PRO A 110 13.56 -10.90 11.68
CA PRO A 110 13.38 -11.37 13.06
C PRO A 110 12.59 -10.40 13.95
N ASN A 111 12.62 -9.08 13.71
CA ASN A 111 11.90 -8.15 14.57
C ASN A 111 10.40 -8.09 14.17
N ALA A 112 9.52 -8.49 15.10
CA ALA A 112 8.08 -8.48 14.88
C ALA A 112 7.46 -7.06 14.77
N GLY A 113 8.22 -6.02 15.11
CA GLY A 113 7.84 -4.62 14.95
C GLY A 113 8.22 -4.03 13.59
N THR A 114 9.01 -4.74 12.77
CA THR A 114 9.38 -4.28 11.43
C THR A 114 8.17 -4.33 10.49
N VAL A 115 8.02 -3.31 9.67
CA VAL A 115 7.00 -3.20 8.62
C VAL A 115 7.68 -3.00 7.27
N ILE A 116 7.34 -3.81 6.27
CA ILE A 116 7.77 -3.64 4.88
C ILE A 116 6.52 -3.48 4.00
N SER A 117 6.43 -2.40 3.22
CA SER A 117 5.20 -2.09 2.51
C SER A 117 5.31 -1.37 1.17
N ASN A 118 4.19 -1.33 0.43
CA ASN A 118 3.96 -0.42 -0.70
C ASN A 118 4.99 -0.55 -1.83
N MET A 119 5.24 -1.77 -2.30
CA MET A 119 6.15 -2.01 -3.42
C MET A 119 5.85 -3.29 -4.17
N LYS A 120 6.26 -3.34 -5.43
CA LYS A 120 6.30 -4.56 -6.23
C LYS A 120 7.63 -5.27 -6.04
N ILE A 121 7.61 -6.58 -5.91
CA ILE A 121 8.79 -7.41 -5.81
C ILE A 121 8.72 -8.53 -6.86
N ASN A 122 9.65 -8.49 -7.80
CA ASN A 122 9.88 -9.56 -8.75
C ASN A 122 10.98 -10.47 -8.19
N PHE A 123 10.58 -11.62 -7.66
CA PHE A 123 11.53 -12.60 -7.15
C PHE A 123 11.78 -13.67 -8.22
N ILE A 124 13.06 -13.93 -8.52
CA ILE A 124 13.50 -15.00 -9.41
C ILE A 124 14.18 -16.08 -8.54
N PRO A 125 13.43 -17.08 -8.04
CA PRO A 125 14.01 -18.25 -7.40
C PRO A 125 15.10 -18.91 -8.24
N GLY A 126 16.21 -19.30 -7.60
CA GLY A 126 17.37 -19.84 -8.30
C GLY A 126 18.02 -21.05 -7.65
N LYS A 127 17.55 -21.48 -6.48
CA LYS A 127 18.13 -22.59 -5.71
C LYS A 127 17.45 -23.91 -6.06
N SER A 128 18.21 -25.00 -5.97
CA SER A 128 17.73 -26.35 -6.32
C SER A 128 16.66 -26.89 -5.38
N VAL A 129 16.58 -26.35 -4.16
CA VAL A 129 15.60 -26.75 -3.15
C VAL A 129 14.65 -25.59 -2.85
N SER A 130 13.35 -25.87 -2.75
CA SER A 130 12.32 -24.84 -2.66
C SER A 130 12.35 -23.98 -1.39
N TYR A 131 12.81 -24.52 -0.26
CA TYR A 131 12.93 -23.76 0.98
C TYR A 131 14.07 -22.74 0.93
N SER A 132 15.12 -23.05 0.16
CA SER A 132 16.21 -22.12 -0.16
C SER A 132 15.74 -20.96 -1.06
N ASN A 133 14.52 -21.06 -1.61
CA ASN A 133 13.82 -20.04 -2.38
C ASN A 133 12.57 -19.52 -1.65
N ALA A 134 12.46 -19.67 -0.34
CA ALA A 134 11.27 -19.22 0.38
C ALA A 134 11.11 -17.69 0.35
N ILE A 135 9.86 -17.22 0.31
CA ILE A 135 9.52 -15.80 0.48
C ILE A 135 9.90 -15.36 1.90
N PHE A 136 9.42 -16.08 2.92
CA PHE A 136 9.65 -15.76 4.33
C PHE A 136 10.49 -16.84 5.01
N ARG A 137 11.72 -16.49 5.39
CA ARG A 137 12.63 -17.33 6.18
C ARG A 137 12.78 -16.72 7.55
N TRP A 138 12.57 -17.47 8.64
CA TRP A 138 12.81 -16.98 10.01
C TRP A 138 12.27 -15.56 10.27
N CYS A 139 11.00 -15.36 9.90
CA CYS A 139 10.39 -14.06 9.72
C CYS A 139 9.19 -13.85 10.65
N ASN A 140 9.24 -12.78 11.44
CA ASN A 140 8.19 -12.34 12.35
C ASN A 140 7.58 -10.99 11.92
N GLY A 141 8.13 -10.37 10.87
CA GLY A 141 7.78 -9.03 10.41
C GLY A 141 6.35 -8.89 9.88
N ASN A 142 5.97 -7.64 9.66
CA ASN A 142 4.68 -7.26 9.08
C ASN A 142 4.88 -6.79 7.64
N PHE A 143 4.04 -7.27 6.74
CA PHE A 143 4.12 -7.03 5.31
C PHE A 143 2.80 -6.45 4.84
N ARG A 144 2.83 -5.29 4.17
CA ARG A 144 1.60 -4.59 3.79
C ARG A 144 1.63 -4.12 2.35
N ASN A 145 0.56 -4.32 1.60
CA ASN A 145 0.43 -3.72 0.25
C ASN A 145 1.63 -4.08 -0.64
N LEU A 146 2.05 -5.36 -0.59
CA LEU A 146 3.13 -5.90 -1.41
C LEU A 146 2.54 -6.74 -2.55
N PHE A 147 3.04 -6.51 -3.75
CA PHE A 147 2.82 -7.42 -4.88
C PHE A 147 4.09 -8.25 -5.07
N ILE A 148 4.06 -9.52 -4.70
CA ILE A 148 5.22 -10.43 -4.82
C ILE A 148 4.94 -11.42 -5.94
N GLU A 149 5.80 -11.41 -6.95
CA GLU A 149 5.68 -12.26 -8.12
C GLU A 149 6.88 -13.19 -8.29
N ASN A 150 6.61 -14.47 -8.55
CA ASN A 150 7.63 -15.39 -9.02
C ASN A 150 7.84 -15.16 -10.51
N LYS A 151 8.89 -14.41 -10.84
CA LYS A 151 9.32 -14.17 -12.22
C LYS A 151 10.32 -15.20 -12.74
N GLY A 152 10.83 -16.09 -11.88
CA GLY A 152 11.76 -17.14 -12.26
C GLY A 152 11.08 -18.37 -12.87
N THR A 153 11.87 -19.41 -13.16
CA THR A 153 11.36 -20.69 -13.69
C THR A 153 11.23 -21.77 -12.61
N ILE A 154 11.80 -21.53 -11.43
CA ILE A 154 11.87 -22.48 -10.32
C ILE A 154 10.76 -22.19 -9.29
N LYS A 155 10.32 -23.26 -8.62
CA LYS A 155 9.33 -23.18 -7.55
C LYS A 155 9.90 -22.49 -6.31
N TRP A 156 9.09 -21.63 -5.70
CA TRP A 156 9.32 -21.12 -4.35
C TRP A 156 8.48 -21.88 -3.32
N SER A 157 8.77 -21.65 -2.05
CA SER A 157 7.86 -21.91 -0.94
C SER A 157 7.49 -20.57 -0.29
N THR A 158 6.39 -20.50 0.45
CA THR A 158 6.04 -19.24 1.11
C THR A 158 6.79 -19.07 2.43
N CYS A 159 6.90 -20.15 3.22
CA CYS A 159 7.54 -20.14 4.53
C CYS A 159 8.66 -21.20 4.65
N TYR A 160 9.77 -20.80 5.28
CA TYR A 160 10.88 -21.66 5.67
C TYR A 160 11.30 -21.40 7.13
N TYR A 161 11.11 -22.42 7.99
CA TYR A 161 11.60 -22.47 9.36
C TYR A 161 12.21 -23.84 9.66
N ASN A 162 13.18 -23.91 10.57
CA ASN A 162 13.68 -25.21 11.02
C ASN A 162 12.88 -25.75 12.23
N ASP A 163 12.11 -24.88 12.91
CA ASP A 163 11.33 -25.18 14.11
C ASP A 163 9.94 -24.50 14.08
N GLN A 164 9.01 -24.94 14.96
CA GLN A 164 7.68 -24.32 15.11
C GLN A 164 7.82 -22.92 15.75
N LEU A 165 7.55 -21.86 14.99
CA LEU A 165 7.48 -20.50 15.53
C LEU A 165 6.19 -20.24 16.32
N VAL A 166 6.30 -19.36 17.32
CA VAL A 166 5.20 -18.84 18.14
C VAL A 166 4.42 -17.72 17.41
N ALA A 167 5.05 -16.99 16.47
CA ALA A 167 4.40 -15.93 15.68
C ALA A 167 5.13 -15.74 14.33
N GLY A 168 4.65 -16.40 13.27
CA GLY A 168 5.22 -16.27 11.91
C GLY A 168 4.94 -14.91 11.24
N PRO A 169 5.17 -14.79 9.92
CA PRO A 169 5.04 -13.52 9.22
C PRO A 169 3.57 -13.10 9.16
N LYS A 170 3.32 -11.79 9.18
CA LYS A 170 1.98 -11.23 9.08
C LYS A 170 1.87 -10.43 7.79
N ALA A 171 1.12 -10.92 6.80
CA ALA A 171 0.84 -10.16 5.60
C ALA A 171 -0.59 -9.62 5.62
N THR A 172 -0.74 -8.35 5.25
CA THR A 172 -2.02 -7.67 5.14
C THR A 172 -2.11 -7.01 3.77
N ASN A 173 -3.22 -7.17 3.06
CA ASN A 173 -3.43 -6.49 1.77
C ASN A 173 -2.33 -6.82 0.74
N CYS A 174 -1.82 -8.05 0.72
CA CYS A 174 -0.73 -8.47 -0.17
C CYS A 174 -1.23 -9.39 -1.29
N ILE A 175 -0.54 -9.37 -2.42
CA ILE A 175 -0.77 -10.26 -3.55
C ILE A 175 0.46 -11.15 -3.74
N PHE A 176 0.25 -12.46 -3.83
CA PHE A 176 1.29 -13.45 -4.06
C PHE A 176 1.00 -14.21 -5.36
N LYS A 177 1.72 -13.84 -6.42
CA LYS A 177 1.58 -14.45 -7.75
C LYS A 177 2.72 -15.42 -8.03
N CYS A 178 2.45 -16.71 -7.92
CA CYS A 178 3.43 -17.76 -8.13
C CYS A 178 3.55 -18.20 -9.60
N ASN A 179 2.60 -17.84 -10.49
CA ASN A 179 2.60 -18.27 -11.89
C ASN A 179 2.68 -19.81 -12.03
N GLY A 180 1.99 -20.55 -11.15
CA GLY A 180 2.03 -22.02 -11.08
C GLY A 180 3.30 -22.60 -10.46
N ARG A 181 4.19 -21.77 -9.91
CA ARG A 181 5.51 -22.16 -9.37
C ARG A 181 5.53 -22.16 -7.84
N TYR A 182 4.45 -22.62 -7.23
CA TYR A 182 4.38 -22.86 -5.80
C TYR A 182 4.67 -24.34 -5.47
N THR A 183 5.27 -24.56 -4.31
CA THR A 183 5.37 -25.86 -3.64
C THR A 183 5.04 -25.69 -2.17
N SER A 184 4.89 -26.78 -1.41
CA SER A 184 4.64 -26.71 0.03
C SER A 184 5.71 -25.91 0.78
N ASN A 185 5.28 -25.32 1.91
CA ASN A 185 6.18 -24.77 2.92
C ASN A 185 7.02 -25.90 3.52
N TYR A 186 8.29 -25.63 3.82
CA TYR A 186 9.12 -26.59 4.55
C TYR A 186 8.65 -26.70 6.00
N SER A 187 8.45 -25.55 6.65
CA SER A 187 7.68 -25.44 7.88
C SER A 187 7.28 -23.96 8.10
N GLY A 188 6.58 -23.68 9.21
CA GLY A 188 6.08 -22.34 9.56
C GLY A 188 4.70 -22.01 9.01
N LYS A 189 4.03 -21.07 9.68
CA LYS A 189 2.66 -20.65 9.42
C LYS A 189 2.58 -19.13 9.57
N GLY A 190 2.12 -18.45 8.53
CA GLY A 190 1.87 -17.00 8.56
C GLY A 190 0.43 -16.67 8.92
N VAL A 191 0.19 -15.38 9.14
CA VAL A 191 -1.16 -14.79 9.24
C VAL A 191 -1.37 -13.94 8.00
N TRP A 192 -2.44 -14.24 7.27
CA TRP A 192 -2.76 -13.67 5.98
C TRP A 192 -4.12 -12.98 6.07
N LEU A 193 -4.11 -11.64 6.01
CA LEU A 193 -5.31 -10.81 6.10
C LEU A 193 -5.49 -10.08 4.77
N ASN A 194 -6.68 -10.14 4.17
CA ASN A 194 -6.94 -9.42 2.91
C ASN A 194 -5.94 -9.77 1.80
N CYS A 195 -5.44 -11.00 1.73
CA CYS A 195 -4.43 -11.40 0.76
C CYS A 195 -5.02 -12.14 -0.45
N VAL A 196 -4.35 -12.04 -1.60
CA VAL A 196 -4.69 -12.81 -2.81
C VAL A 196 -3.55 -13.78 -3.15
N PHE A 197 -3.89 -15.02 -3.48
CA PHE A 197 -2.96 -16.07 -3.90
C PHE A 197 -3.45 -16.71 -5.21
N ASP A 198 -2.57 -16.94 -6.19
CA ASP A 198 -2.87 -17.76 -7.38
C ASP A 198 -2.54 -19.25 -7.19
N TYR A 199 -2.34 -19.68 -5.94
CA TYR A 199 -2.04 -21.05 -5.56
C TYR A 199 -2.74 -21.44 -4.26
N SER A 200 -2.91 -22.76 -4.09
CA SER A 200 -3.39 -23.30 -2.83
C SER A 200 -2.28 -23.30 -1.78
N HIS A 201 -2.38 -22.40 -0.82
CA HIS A 201 -1.37 -22.22 0.21
C HIS A 201 -1.51 -23.28 1.31
N GLY A 202 -0.41 -23.96 1.64
CA GLY A 202 -0.40 -25.19 2.46
C GLY A 202 -0.38 -24.99 3.99
N GLY A 203 -0.79 -23.83 4.51
CA GLY A 203 -0.79 -23.56 5.96
C GLY A 203 -0.83 -22.08 6.36
N GLY A 204 -1.15 -21.82 7.63
CA GLY A 204 -1.34 -20.46 8.16
C GLY A 204 -2.79 -20.16 8.53
N THR A 205 -3.03 -18.94 8.99
CA THR A 205 -4.38 -18.43 9.29
C THR A 205 -4.75 -17.42 8.22
N PHE A 206 -5.87 -17.66 7.55
CA PHE A 206 -6.37 -16.80 6.47
C PHE A 206 -7.64 -16.10 6.93
N THR A 207 -7.71 -14.79 6.72
CA THR A 207 -8.89 -13.98 7.03
C THR A 207 -9.13 -13.03 5.88
N ASN A 208 -10.36 -13.02 5.34
CA ASN A 208 -10.76 -12.24 4.16
C ASN A 208 -9.75 -12.36 3.00
N SER A 209 -9.17 -13.55 2.80
CA SER A 209 -8.15 -13.79 1.78
C SER A 209 -8.71 -14.72 0.71
N LEU A 210 -8.28 -14.53 -0.53
CA LEU A 210 -8.82 -15.22 -1.70
C LEU A 210 -7.74 -16.03 -2.41
N GLN A 211 -8.14 -17.22 -2.87
CA GLN A 211 -7.39 -18.00 -3.84
C GLN A 211 -8.07 -17.85 -5.20
N ARG A 212 -7.38 -17.25 -6.17
CA ARG A 212 -7.91 -17.01 -7.52
C ARG A 212 -6.79 -16.72 -8.53
N THR A 213 -7.10 -16.79 -9.81
CA THR A 213 -6.18 -16.32 -10.86
C THR A 213 -5.90 -14.83 -10.68
N ILE A 214 -4.61 -14.46 -10.64
CA ILE A 214 -4.16 -13.07 -10.50
C ILE A 214 -3.91 -12.44 -11.86
N THR A 215 -4.63 -11.35 -12.15
CA THR A 215 -4.50 -10.57 -13.39
C THR A 215 -3.75 -9.26 -13.15
N GLU A 216 -3.50 -8.49 -14.21
CA GLU A 216 -2.93 -7.14 -14.10
C GLU A 216 -3.86 -6.14 -13.39
N ASN A 217 -5.17 -6.35 -13.49
CA ASN A 217 -6.18 -5.50 -12.87
C ASN A 217 -6.24 -5.64 -11.35
N ASP A 218 -5.76 -6.76 -10.80
CA ASP A 218 -5.80 -7.04 -9.36
C ASP A 218 -4.91 -6.09 -8.54
N SER A 219 -4.07 -5.29 -9.20
CA SER A 219 -3.23 -4.25 -8.59
C SER A 219 -3.56 -2.82 -9.03
N VAL A 220 -4.65 -2.62 -9.76
CA VAL A 220 -5.04 -1.31 -10.32
C VAL A 220 -6.41 -0.92 -9.81
N LEU A 221 -6.46 0.05 -8.88
CA LEU A 221 -7.71 0.45 -8.20
C LEU A 221 -8.87 0.75 -9.17
N LYS A 222 -8.60 1.45 -10.28
CA LYS A 222 -9.63 1.85 -11.27
C LYS A 222 -10.28 0.67 -11.99
N SER A 223 -9.57 -0.44 -12.14
CA SER A 223 -10.04 -1.66 -12.82
C SER A 223 -10.13 -2.84 -11.87
N LEU A 224 -10.14 -2.59 -10.56
CA LEU A 224 -10.09 -3.64 -9.56
C LEU A 224 -11.31 -4.57 -9.70
N PRO A 225 -11.12 -5.91 -9.70
CA PRO A 225 -12.23 -6.85 -9.73
C PRO A 225 -13.20 -6.67 -8.56
N VAL A 226 -14.49 -6.85 -8.82
CA VAL A 226 -15.58 -6.64 -7.84
C VAL A 226 -15.48 -7.52 -6.59
N ASP A 227 -14.85 -8.69 -6.70
CA ASP A 227 -14.62 -9.59 -5.56
C ASP A 227 -13.45 -9.12 -4.67
N LEU A 228 -12.67 -8.14 -5.11
CA LEU A 228 -11.61 -7.48 -4.33
C LEU A 228 -12.04 -6.12 -3.78
N ILE A 229 -13.07 -5.48 -4.36
CA ILE A 229 -13.56 -4.15 -3.95
C ILE A 229 -14.40 -4.26 -2.68
N ASP A 230 -14.04 -3.53 -1.62
CA ASP A 230 -14.76 -3.44 -0.34
C ASP A 230 -15.09 -4.80 0.34
N THR A 231 -14.34 -5.85 -0.01
CA THR A 231 -14.59 -7.22 0.48
C THR A 231 -13.62 -7.69 1.57
N GLY A 232 -12.62 -6.87 1.92
CA GLY A 232 -11.58 -7.16 2.91
C GLY A 232 -12.07 -7.06 4.35
N SER A 233 -11.22 -6.73 5.31
CA SER A 233 -11.62 -6.59 6.71
C SER A 233 -12.55 -5.38 6.92
N PRO A 234 -13.70 -5.51 7.59
CA PRO A 234 -14.55 -4.35 7.95
C PRO A 234 -13.91 -3.44 8.99
N THR A 235 -12.85 -3.89 9.68
CA THR A 235 -12.12 -3.10 10.68
C THR A 235 -10.92 -2.35 10.11
N ILE A 236 -10.64 -2.51 8.81
CA ILE A 236 -9.61 -1.77 8.09
C ILE A 236 -10.36 -0.94 7.06
N LEU A 237 -10.06 0.36 7.01
CA LEU A 237 -10.68 1.27 6.06
C LEU A 237 -9.69 1.66 4.97
N ASP A 238 -10.20 1.83 3.76
CA ASP A 238 -9.49 2.48 2.68
C ASP A 238 -9.45 4.01 2.91
N PRO A 239 -8.61 4.77 2.18
CA PRO A 239 -8.47 6.22 2.38
C PRO A 239 -9.76 7.03 2.14
N ASP A 240 -10.74 6.46 1.44
CA ASP A 240 -12.09 7.02 1.22
C ASP A 240 -13.10 6.61 2.32
N ASN A 241 -12.61 5.94 3.38
CA ASN A 241 -13.39 5.40 4.50
C ASN A 241 -14.35 4.26 4.14
N THR A 242 -14.26 3.67 2.95
CA THR A 242 -14.95 2.41 2.68
C THR A 242 -14.25 1.26 3.40
N ARG A 243 -14.93 0.11 3.44
CA ARG A 243 -14.34 -1.14 3.93
C ARG A 243 -13.13 -1.47 3.06
N SER A 244 -12.05 -1.97 3.65
CA SER A 244 -10.83 -2.23 2.87
C SER A 244 -11.06 -3.17 1.68
N ASN A 245 -10.43 -2.87 0.56
CA ASN A 245 -10.24 -3.84 -0.52
C ASN A 245 -9.37 -5.04 -0.08
N ILE A 246 -9.48 -6.16 -0.80
CA ILE A 246 -8.55 -7.30 -0.71
C ILE A 246 -7.39 -7.05 -1.68
N GLY A 247 -6.16 -7.38 -1.27
CA GLY A 247 -4.95 -7.18 -2.07
C GLY A 247 -4.35 -5.78 -1.90
N VAL A 248 -3.46 -5.40 -2.81
CA VAL A 248 -2.59 -4.22 -2.64
C VAL A 248 -3.32 -2.87 -2.64
N CYS A 249 -4.52 -2.83 -3.19
CA CYS A 249 -5.39 -1.65 -3.17
C CYS A 249 -6.12 -1.46 -1.83
N GLY A 250 -5.91 -2.34 -0.84
CA GLY A 250 -6.59 -2.26 0.45
C GLY A 250 -5.86 -1.46 1.52
N GLY A 251 -6.64 -0.98 2.48
CA GLY A 251 -6.23 -0.30 3.69
C GLY A 251 -5.77 1.14 3.49
N PRO A 252 -5.33 1.81 4.58
CA PRO A 252 -5.07 3.25 4.60
C PRO A 252 -3.90 3.69 3.70
N TYR A 253 -3.11 2.74 3.18
CA TYR A 253 -2.00 2.99 2.26
C TYR A 253 -2.19 2.24 0.93
N GLY A 254 -3.42 1.89 0.56
CA GLY A 254 -3.73 1.10 -0.63
C GLY A 254 -3.15 1.71 -1.92
N TRP A 255 -2.80 0.86 -2.87
CA TRP A 255 -2.31 1.28 -4.19
C TRP A 255 -3.39 2.00 -4.99
N GLY A 256 -2.97 2.92 -5.87
CA GLY A 256 -3.87 3.73 -6.68
C GLY A 256 -4.60 4.84 -5.92
N PHE A 257 -4.61 4.83 -4.59
CA PHE A 257 -5.06 5.97 -3.80
C PHE A 257 -4.00 7.07 -3.85
N ILE A 258 -4.35 8.14 -4.55
CA ILE A 258 -3.62 9.38 -4.47
C ILE A 258 -4.00 9.98 -3.10
N ALA A 259 -3.03 10.48 -2.36
CA ALA A 259 -3.22 11.51 -1.36
C ALA A 259 -3.93 12.66 -2.07
N LEU A 260 -5.25 12.55 -2.09
CA LEU A 260 -6.13 13.69 -2.12
C LEU A 260 -5.60 14.51 -0.94
N MET A 261 -4.77 15.52 -1.22
CA MET A 261 -4.92 16.75 -0.43
C MET A 261 -6.42 16.95 -0.47
N TYR A 262 -7.09 16.77 0.66
CA TYR A 262 -8.50 17.07 0.83
C TYR A 262 -8.66 18.54 0.46
N LYS A 263 -8.70 18.83 -0.83
CA LYS A 263 -9.20 20.06 -1.36
C LYS A 263 -10.69 19.79 -1.41
N SER A 264 -11.29 19.78 -0.22
CA SER A 264 -12.71 19.92 -0.09
C SER A 264 -13.01 21.24 -0.76
N PHE A 265 -13.56 21.18 -1.97
CA PHE A 265 -14.06 22.34 -2.67
C PHE A 265 -15.57 22.37 -2.45
N ILE A 266 -16.11 23.53 -2.09
CA ILE A 266 -17.56 23.77 -2.09
C ILE A 266 -17.83 25.00 -2.95
N TYR A 267 -18.94 25.00 -3.68
CA TYR A 267 -19.42 26.19 -4.38
C TYR A 267 -20.47 26.87 -3.49
N LEU A 268 -20.19 28.08 -3.02
CA LEU A 268 -21.04 28.82 -2.10
C LEU A 268 -21.08 30.30 -2.51
N ASN A 269 -22.29 30.87 -2.62
CA ASN A 269 -22.50 32.29 -2.91
C ASN A 269 -21.80 32.83 -4.17
N GLY A 270 -21.60 32.01 -5.19
CA GLY A 270 -20.94 32.41 -6.44
C GLY A 270 -19.44 32.12 -6.49
N GLU A 271 -18.84 31.68 -5.38
CA GLU A 271 -17.41 31.43 -5.26
C GLU A 271 -17.08 29.96 -5.00
N TYR A 272 -15.94 29.50 -5.50
CA TYR A 272 -15.35 28.23 -5.09
C TYR A 272 -14.53 28.44 -3.83
N LEU A 273 -14.87 27.71 -2.77
CA LEU A 273 -14.15 27.73 -1.49
C LEU A 273 -13.37 26.44 -1.32
N LYS A 274 -12.15 26.54 -0.80
CA LYS A 274 -11.28 25.43 -0.45
C LYS A 274 -11.04 25.40 1.05
N LEU A 275 -11.09 24.22 1.66
CA LEU A 275 -10.70 24.05 3.05
C LEU A 275 -9.16 24.04 3.19
N THR A 276 -8.59 25.07 3.82
CA THR A 276 -7.17 25.17 4.16
C THR A 276 -7.04 25.47 5.66
N ASN A 277 -6.25 24.68 6.42
CA ASN A 277 -6.03 24.92 7.86
C ASN A 277 -7.32 25.12 8.68
N CYS A 278 -8.35 24.30 8.40
CA CYS A 278 -9.68 24.40 9.03
C CYS A 278 -10.44 25.72 8.76
N LYS A 279 -10.06 26.48 7.71
CA LYS A 279 -10.76 27.66 7.24
C LYS A 279 -11.14 27.51 5.78
N TRP A 280 -12.32 28.03 5.42
CA TRP A 280 -12.75 28.12 4.03
C TRP A 280 -12.13 29.36 3.39
N GLU A 281 -11.40 29.18 2.30
CA GLU A 281 -10.72 30.23 1.56
C GLU A 281 -11.24 30.26 0.12
N SER A 282 -11.58 31.45 -0.39
CA SER A 282 -11.99 31.64 -1.79
C SER A 282 -10.81 31.39 -2.73
N VAL A 283 -11.05 30.66 -3.83
CA VAL A 283 -9.97 30.20 -4.71
C VAL A 283 -10.09 30.59 -6.19
N SER A 284 -11.25 31.05 -6.69
CA SER A 284 -11.40 31.79 -7.97
C SER A 284 -12.87 32.02 -8.36
N ASP A 285 -13.11 32.97 -9.29
CA ASP A 285 -14.39 33.23 -9.99
C ASP A 285 -14.68 32.23 -11.13
N GLU A 286 -13.66 31.49 -11.58
CA GLU A 286 -13.79 30.47 -12.62
C GLU A 286 -13.93 29.07 -12.00
N PRO A 287 -14.74 28.16 -12.60
CA PRO A 287 -14.80 26.76 -12.18
C PRO A 287 -13.39 26.15 -12.15
N PRO A 288 -13.02 25.42 -11.09
CA PRO A 288 -11.86 24.56 -11.15
C PRO A 288 -12.04 23.67 -12.38
N ASN A 289 -11.07 23.70 -13.29
CA ASN A 289 -11.09 22.88 -14.50
C ASN A 289 -11.55 21.44 -14.19
N GLU A 290 -12.38 20.86 -15.07
CA GLU A 290 -13.20 19.63 -14.92
C GLU A 290 -12.47 18.36 -14.44
N ILE A 291 -11.20 18.44 -14.06
CA ILE A 291 -10.38 17.37 -13.53
C ILE A 291 -10.54 17.23 -11.99
N LEU A 292 -11.22 18.14 -11.28
CA LEU A 292 -11.19 18.16 -9.80
C LEU A 292 -12.53 18.31 -9.05
N PHE A 293 -13.69 18.23 -9.70
CA PHE A 293 -14.96 18.19 -8.97
C PHE A 293 -15.42 16.74 -8.77
N LYS A 294 -15.14 16.19 -7.59
CA LYS A 294 -15.85 15.02 -7.08
C LYS A 294 -16.55 15.40 -5.78
N SER A 295 -17.84 15.13 -5.69
CA SER A 295 -18.63 15.19 -4.46
C SER A 295 -18.31 14.02 -3.50
N ASP A 296 -17.08 13.50 -3.54
CA ASP A 296 -16.66 12.35 -2.74
C ASP A 296 -16.71 12.74 -1.25
N GLY A 297 -17.64 12.11 -0.53
CA GLY A 297 -17.95 12.38 0.88
C GLY A 297 -19.41 12.72 1.18
N MET A 298 -20.27 12.89 0.16
CA MET A 298 -21.72 13.07 0.38
C MET A 298 -22.53 11.78 0.13
N ASP A 299 -21.99 10.82 -0.62
CA ASP A 299 -22.69 9.60 -1.03
C ASP A 299 -22.34 8.40 -0.14
N GLY A 300 -22.81 8.41 1.12
CA GLY A 300 -22.50 7.30 2.04
C GLY A 300 -23.32 7.22 3.33
N HIS A 301 -24.19 8.19 3.63
CA HIS A 301 -25.01 8.09 4.83
C HIS A 301 -26.33 7.36 4.57
N HIS A 302 -26.35 6.06 4.89
CA HIS A 302 -27.57 5.24 5.02
C HIS A 302 -28.52 5.69 6.17
N LEU A 303 -28.41 6.93 6.65
CA LEU A 303 -29.19 7.53 7.73
C LEU A 303 -30.01 8.76 7.25
N LEU A 304 -30.39 8.76 5.97
CA LEU A 304 -31.41 9.68 5.46
C LEU A 304 -32.81 9.20 5.85
N ASN A 305 -33.10 9.18 7.15
CA ASN A 305 -34.48 9.21 7.59
C ASN A 305 -35.05 10.60 7.30
N ARG A 306 -36.02 10.59 6.38
CA ARG A 306 -36.88 11.69 5.95
C ARG A 306 -37.48 12.40 7.16
N LEU A 307 -37.33 13.72 7.25
CA LEU A 307 -38.32 14.62 7.85
C LEU A 307 -38.14 16.03 7.28
N SER A 308 -39.26 16.74 7.25
CA SER A 308 -39.63 17.83 6.35
C SER A 308 -39.08 19.23 6.70
N THR A 309 -39.18 20.10 5.68
CA THR A 309 -39.28 21.58 5.66
C THR A 309 -38.03 22.49 5.60
N VAL A 310 -37.89 23.15 4.42
CA VAL A 310 -37.42 24.55 4.15
C VAL A 310 -35.88 24.80 4.28
N ASN A 311 -35.09 25.41 3.37
CA ASN A 311 -35.24 26.34 2.22
C ASN A 311 -34.17 26.06 1.12
N ASP A 312 -34.35 26.67 -0.05
CA ASP A 312 -33.77 26.35 -1.37
C ASP A 312 -32.24 26.48 -1.55
N VAL A 313 -31.62 25.44 -2.14
CA VAL A 313 -30.37 25.52 -2.92
C VAL A 313 -30.54 24.65 -4.16
N VAL A 314 -30.33 25.22 -5.35
CA VAL A 314 -30.46 24.54 -6.65
C VAL A 314 -29.06 24.18 -7.16
N MET A 315 -28.83 22.90 -7.46
CA MET A 315 -27.66 22.45 -8.22
C MET A 315 -28.08 22.26 -9.68
N ILE A 316 -27.39 22.94 -10.60
CA ILE A 316 -27.63 22.83 -12.05
C ILE A 316 -26.50 21.98 -12.64
N ASP A 317 -26.86 20.86 -13.27
CA ASP A 317 -25.97 20.11 -14.13
C ASP A 317 -26.10 20.67 -15.56
N ARG A 318 -24.98 21.10 -16.17
CA ARG A 318 -24.94 21.61 -17.55
C ARG A 318 -24.07 20.69 -18.39
N VAL A 319 -24.65 19.59 -18.86
CA VAL A 319 -24.07 18.84 -19.99
C VAL A 319 -25.15 18.50 -21.04
N SER A 320 -25.02 19.17 -22.19
CA SER A 320 -25.57 18.85 -23.52
C SER A 320 -27.06 18.47 -23.69
N SER A 321 -27.86 19.48 -24.08
CA SER A 321 -28.91 19.50 -25.12
C SER A 321 -29.95 18.38 -25.31
N VAL A 322 -30.13 17.42 -24.39
CA VAL A 322 -31.26 16.48 -24.48
C VAL A 322 -31.89 16.23 -23.11
N SER A 323 -32.96 16.99 -22.82
CA SER A 323 -33.83 16.93 -21.63
C SER A 323 -33.12 16.97 -20.28
N ASP A 324 -33.11 18.17 -19.68
CA ASP A 324 -32.69 18.42 -18.31
C ASP A 324 -33.39 17.47 -17.33
N LYS A 325 -32.64 16.55 -16.73
CA LYS A 325 -33.10 15.82 -15.55
C LYS A 325 -32.81 16.67 -14.32
N LEU A 326 -33.81 17.41 -13.85
CA LEU A 326 -33.80 18.06 -12.55
C LEU A 326 -33.65 17.01 -11.43
N PHE A 327 -32.53 17.02 -10.70
CA PHE A 327 -32.45 16.34 -9.41
C PHE A 327 -33.16 17.20 -8.34
N ASN A 328 -34.44 16.92 -8.13
CA ASN A 328 -35.31 17.63 -7.19
C ASN A 328 -35.14 17.18 -5.72
N THR A 329 -33.93 17.25 -5.16
CA THR A 329 -33.75 16.99 -3.72
C THR A 329 -32.83 18.00 -3.04
N LYS A 330 -33.44 18.80 -2.16
CA LYS A 330 -32.84 19.86 -1.32
C LYS A 330 -32.07 19.23 -0.14
N ILE A 331 -30.87 19.72 0.17
CA ILE A 331 -30.05 19.24 1.29
C ILE A 331 -29.96 20.32 2.39
N ASN A 332 -30.18 19.92 3.65
CA ASN A 332 -30.09 20.81 4.81
C ASN A 332 -28.68 20.78 5.43
N LEU A 333 -27.91 21.85 5.24
CA LEU A 333 -26.52 21.98 5.73
C LEU A 333 -26.41 22.16 7.26
N LYS A 334 -27.49 22.58 7.95
CA LYS A 334 -27.52 22.70 9.43
C LYS A 334 -27.41 21.35 10.15
N LYS A 335 -27.60 20.25 9.42
CA LYS A 335 -27.48 18.87 9.93
C LYS A 335 -26.01 18.44 10.13
N TYR A 336 -25.08 19.12 9.47
CA TYR A 336 -23.68 18.70 9.37
C TYR A 336 -22.69 19.71 9.97
N TYR A 337 -23.14 20.94 10.24
CA TYR A 337 -22.31 22.02 10.74
C TYR A 337 -23.07 22.89 11.75
N HIS A 338 -22.39 23.36 12.81
CA HIS A 338 -22.87 24.50 13.58
C HIS A 338 -22.72 25.75 12.70
N LEU A 339 -23.82 26.47 12.45
CA LEU A 339 -23.84 27.64 11.53
C LEU A 339 -22.86 28.75 11.93
N THR A 340 -22.51 28.82 13.22
CA THR A 340 -21.50 29.73 13.75
C THR A 340 -20.11 29.45 13.19
N ASP A 341 -19.83 28.22 12.78
CA ASP A 341 -18.54 27.81 12.20
C ASP A 341 -18.44 28.16 10.70
N LEU A 342 -19.57 28.55 10.10
CA LEU A 342 -19.66 29.02 8.71
C LEU A 342 -19.61 30.56 8.59
N GLY A 343 -19.50 31.29 9.70
CA GLY A 343 -19.51 32.76 9.70
C GLY A 343 -20.82 33.37 9.19
N LEU A 344 -21.91 32.59 9.14
CA LEU A 344 -23.23 33.04 8.71
C LEU A 344 -24.06 33.45 9.94
N MET A 345 -23.70 34.61 10.50
CA MET A 345 -24.60 35.52 11.22
C MET A 345 -24.25 36.95 10.86
#